data_AF-A0A8H6DDF8-F1
#
_entry.id   AF-A0A8H6DDF8-F1
#
_cell.length_a   1.000
_cell.length_b   1.000
_cell.length_c   1.000
_cell.angle_alpha   90.00
_cell.angle_beta   90.00
_cell.angle_gamma   90.00
#
_symmetry.space_group_name_H-M   'P 1'
#
loop_
_entity.id
_entity.type
_entity.pdbx_description
1 polymer ?
#
loop_
_entity_poly.entity_id
_entity_poly.type
_entity_poly.pdbx_seq_one_letter_code
_entity_poly.pdbx_strand_id
1 'polypeptide(L)'
;MGNCMSSEEGSKKPNETDKATKTSTKPVFIGSKKPNETDKATKTSTKPVFIQDGLDANAQVSQQPPSNNNQSYTLRVYDEPPPKYQQISWTVPLDVEKVLDLLKTSHKVTYGGHKGAWAALMERHRQIWLDSAYTLNPRTFKAILFYAGVLLLVGKALGSNMTFYFTTFPNVETDQLSDLELDTLKALMEVINARTFRVACEIISQKETALAGQGLKDFISDDANFLEKDTPDEKLVKLLAFTREKMKGFWHGWDVRDLDFEKLQSLYKRARKESRKQPKLLNNTSFIYQMAVDGYKRQLESGTIYPVSCTLILGTRLEPAEVDAIQECQLEGGKASNEAAKEAHSRKKAPLWRRSTQPEPDSAAKNAGSVAEELGQVGHQFCIQGIVFTDNLNHQAKEAYNKVDNYRQGKPDDINDVTFVSEARLLYSFLSPLWLFKTTTSHDPRVDGWGELRNKRQYNEQRIADENGTIWLPGPALIRRFVLDIVDEDDSDDEEQNRAPRQDEIDFANGVNFGTVPNAKH
;
A
#
# COMPACT_ATOMS: atom_id res chain seq x y z
N MET A 1 72.51 20.12 -10.72
CA MET A 1 71.11 20.43 -10.37
C MET A 1 70.48 19.10 -10.00
N GLY A 2 70.37 18.63 -8.76
CA GLY A 2 70.23 19.22 -7.41
C GLY A 2 69.21 18.28 -6.73
N ASN A 3 69.68 17.31 -5.92
CA ASN A 3 69.60 17.24 -4.44
C ASN A 3 68.15 17.32 -3.91
N CYS A 4 67.63 16.48 -3.02
CA CYS A 4 68.15 15.84 -1.79
C CYS A 4 67.47 14.46 -1.59
N MET A 5 68.12 13.39 -1.13
CA MET A 5 68.86 13.09 0.11
C MET A 5 68.00 12.77 1.37
N SER A 6 68.19 11.51 1.77
CA SER A 6 67.97 10.74 3.00
C SER A 6 68.37 11.41 4.33
N SER A 7 67.81 10.90 5.46
CA SER A 7 68.51 10.25 6.59
C SER A 7 67.63 10.23 7.88
N GLU A 8 67.37 9.05 8.47
CA GLU A 8 68.00 8.42 9.67
C GLU A 8 67.45 8.93 11.02
N GLU A 9 66.73 8.09 11.78
CA GLU A 9 67.17 7.08 12.79
C GLU A 9 67.34 7.64 14.21
N GLY A 10 66.76 6.94 15.19
CA GLY A 10 66.83 7.28 16.61
C GLY A 10 66.14 6.25 17.51
N SER A 11 66.83 5.13 17.72
CA SER A 11 66.49 3.93 18.49
C SER A 11 66.34 4.13 20.01
N LYS A 12 65.46 3.36 20.69
CA LYS A 12 65.78 2.44 21.82
C LYS A 12 64.56 1.79 22.50
N LYS A 13 64.63 0.46 22.67
CA LYS A 13 63.81 -0.48 23.47
C LYS A 13 64.10 -0.34 25.00
N PRO A 14 63.77 -1.33 25.87
CA PRO A 14 62.47 -1.76 26.41
C PRO A 14 62.47 -1.72 27.97
N ASN A 15 61.38 -2.07 28.65
CA ASN A 15 61.45 -2.96 29.82
C ASN A 15 60.08 -3.42 30.33
N GLU A 16 60.15 -4.64 30.87
CA GLU A 16 59.12 -5.53 31.38
C GLU A 16 59.01 -5.39 32.92
N THR A 17 58.04 -6.11 33.49
CA THR A 17 57.88 -6.54 34.91
C THR A 17 56.98 -5.74 35.88
N ASP A 18 55.85 -6.39 36.17
CA ASP A 18 55.39 -6.89 37.48
C ASP A 18 54.61 -6.05 38.52
N LYS A 19 53.49 -6.70 38.91
CA LYS A 19 52.82 -6.79 40.23
C LYS A 19 52.08 -5.55 40.77
N ALA A 20 50.78 -5.70 41.08
CA ALA A 20 50.28 -6.41 42.26
C ALA A 20 48.74 -6.35 42.39
N THR A 21 48.26 -7.42 43.01
CA THR A 21 46.92 -7.88 43.35
C THR A 21 46.18 -7.04 44.40
N LYS A 22 44.82 -7.07 44.37
CA LYS A 22 43.86 -7.15 45.51
C LYS A 22 42.46 -6.71 45.02
N THR A 23 41.32 -7.29 45.37
CA THR A 23 40.89 -8.50 46.11
C THR A 23 39.41 -8.63 45.79
N SER A 24 38.96 -9.83 45.39
CA SER A 24 37.55 -10.18 45.19
C SER A 24 37.07 -10.94 46.42
N THR A 25 35.98 -10.46 47.03
CA THR A 25 35.31 -11.12 48.15
C THR A 25 33.89 -11.49 47.71
N LYS A 26 33.64 -12.79 47.55
CA LYS A 26 32.29 -13.38 47.53
C LYS A 26 31.66 -13.27 48.92
N PRO A 27 30.33 -13.43 48.99
CA PRO A 27 29.79 -14.34 49.99
C PRO A 27 28.93 -15.45 49.38
N VAL A 28 28.94 -16.58 50.09
CA VAL A 28 28.22 -17.83 49.85
C VAL A 28 27.16 -17.99 50.97
N PHE A 29 25.94 -18.32 50.54
CA PHE A 29 24.86 -19.12 51.15
C PHE A 29 24.58 -19.13 52.67
N ILE A 30 23.28 -19.19 53.04
CA ILE A 30 22.56 -20.37 53.60
C ILE A 30 21.08 -20.02 53.92
N GLY A 31 20.14 -20.89 53.49
CA GLY A 31 19.14 -21.51 54.37
C GLY A 31 17.72 -20.92 54.55
N SER A 32 16.76 -21.54 53.83
CA SER A 32 15.48 -22.11 54.33
C SER A 32 14.42 -21.26 55.04
N LYS A 33 13.22 -21.17 54.45
CA LYS A 33 11.92 -21.62 55.04
C LYS A 33 10.74 -21.44 54.06
N LYS A 34 9.91 -22.47 53.90
CA LYS A 34 8.54 -22.39 53.35
C LYS A 34 7.64 -21.54 54.27
N PRO A 35 6.63 -20.88 53.71
CA PRO A 35 5.28 -21.01 54.28
C PRO A 35 4.18 -21.24 53.23
N ASN A 36 3.04 -21.66 53.77
CA ASN A 36 1.84 -22.21 53.15
C ASN A 36 1.02 -21.27 52.27
N GLU A 37 0.12 -21.89 51.50
CA GLU A 37 -1.11 -21.32 50.92
C GLU A 37 -1.89 -20.43 51.91
N THR A 38 -2.32 -19.26 51.44
CA THR A 38 -3.73 -18.82 51.39
C THR A 38 -3.82 -17.37 50.88
N ASP A 39 -4.77 -17.17 49.95
CA ASP A 39 -5.45 -15.93 49.57
C ASP A 39 -4.65 -14.64 49.35
N LYS A 40 -4.60 -14.19 48.08
CA LYS A 40 -4.71 -12.75 47.75
C LYS A 40 -5.07 -12.51 46.29
N ALA A 41 -6.35 -12.18 46.12
CA ALA A 41 -6.94 -11.24 45.17
C ALA A 41 -6.12 -10.94 43.89
N THR A 42 -6.60 -11.48 42.78
CA THR A 42 -6.28 -11.06 41.42
C THR A 42 -6.70 -9.60 41.24
N LYS A 43 -5.81 -8.65 41.57
CA LYS A 43 -5.88 -7.29 41.06
C LYS A 43 -5.53 -7.35 39.58
N THR A 44 -6.55 -7.48 38.73
CA THR A 44 -6.48 -7.09 37.33
C THR A 44 -6.18 -5.60 37.30
N SER A 45 -4.89 -5.27 37.14
CA SER A 45 -4.44 -3.93 36.80
C SER A 45 -4.90 -3.63 35.38
N THR A 46 -6.14 -3.16 35.23
CA THR A 46 -6.67 -2.62 33.97
C THR A 46 -5.88 -1.36 33.66
N LYS A 47 -4.94 -1.48 32.70
CA LYS A 47 -4.27 -0.32 32.13
C LYS A 47 -5.33 0.56 31.45
N PRO A 48 -5.31 1.88 31.65
CA PRO A 48 -6.23 2.78 30.95
C PRO A 48 -6.00 2.69 29.44
N VAL A 49 -7.10 2.74 28.67
CA VAL A 49 -7.07 2.82 27.20
C VAL A 49 -6.45 4.16 26.80
N PHE A 50 -5.19 4.13 26.36
CA PHE A 50 -4.53 5.30 25.77
C PHE A 50 -5.06 5.49 24.35
N ILE A 51 -5.59 6.68 24.07
CA ILE A 51 -6.18 7.01 22.77
C ILE A 51 -5.03 7.40 21.83
N GLN A 52 -4.57 6.46 21.02
CA GLN A 52 -3.57 6.66 19.96
C GLN A 52 -4.21 6.58 18.56
N ASP A 53 -5.53 6.83 18.42
CA ASP A 53 -6.28 6.49 17.19
C ASP A 53 -6.54 7.67 16.21
N GLY A 54 -5.67 8.68 16.16
CA GLY A 54 -5.84 9.86 15.28
C GLY A 54 -7.18 10.58 15.47
N LEU A 55 -7.79 10.40 16.64
CA LEU A 55 -9.02 11.04 17.07
C LEU A 55 -8.68 12.11 18.10
N ASP A 56 -9.13 13.33 17.87
CA ASP A 56 -8.83 14.46 18.75
C ASP A 56 -10.11 15.09 19.30
N ALA A 57 -10.26 15.07 20.63
CA ALA A 57 -11.38 15.67 21.34
C ALA A 57 -11.48 17.19 21.11
N ASN A 58 -10.40 17.85 20.72
CA ASN A 58 -10.39 19.28 20.41
C ASN A 58 -10.54 19.58 18.91
N ALA A 59 -10.56 18.56 18.05
CA ALA A 59 -10.75 18.77 16.63
C ALA A 59 -12.09 19.47 16.36
N GLN A 60 -12.02 20.57 15.64
CA GLN A 60 -13.16 21.33 15.16
C GLN A 60 -13.14 21.35 13.63
N VAL A 61 -14.33 21.41 13.02
CA VAL A 61 -14.43 21.68 11.58
C VAL A 61 -13.97 23.12 11.36
N SER A 62 -12.75 23.31 10.88
CA SER A 62 -12.33 24.62 10.38
C SER A 62 -13.26 25.02 9.23
N GLN A 63 -13.92 26.17 9.37
CA GLN A 63 -14.77 26.75 8.32
C GLN A 63 -13.96 27.50 7.26
N GLN A 64 -12.63 27.54 7.36
CA GLN A 64 -11.84 28.29 6.38
C GLN A 64 -11.90 27.62 5.00
N PRO A 65 -12.36 28.34 3.96
CA PRO A 65 -12.16 27.88 2.60
C PRO A 65 -10.65 27.83 2.33
N PRO A 66 -10.14 26.77 1.67
CA PRO A 66 -8.72 26.71 1.35
C PRO A 66 -8.35 27.91 0.46
N SER A 67 -7.25 28.59 0.79
CA SER A 67 -6.80 29.81 0.13
C SER A 67 -6.59 29.60 -1.39
N ASN A 68 -6.99 30.60 -2.16
CA ASN A 68 -7.13 30.61 -3.63
C ASN A 68 -5.84 30.51 -4.48
N ASN A 69 -4.67 30.15 -3.94
CA ASN A 69 -3.45 30.04 -4.73
C ASN A 69 -3.20 28.61 -5.23
N ASN A 70 -4.02 28.15 -6.19
CA ASN A 70 -3.79 26.88 -6.88
C ASN A 70 -4.07 27.03 -8.37
N GLN A 71 -3.03 26.82 -9.18
CA GLN A 71 -3.21 26.36 -10.56
C GLN A 71 -4.16 25.15 -10.52
N SER A 72 -5.32 25.28 -11.15
CA SER A 72 -6.38 24.29 -11.10
C SER A 72 -6.03 23.12 -12.02
N TYR A 73 -5.28 22.14 -11.51
CA TYR A 73 -5.02 20.93 -12.28
C TYR A 73 -6.30 20.10 -12.45
N THR A 74 -6.60 19.71 -13.68
CA THR A 74 -7.67 18.76 -14.01
C THR A 74 -7.06 17.42 -14.38
N LEU A 75 -7.65 16.29 -13.97
CA LEU A 75 -7.19 14.95 -14.37
C LEU A 75 -8.27 14.37 -15.26
N ARG A 76 -7.88 13.88 -16.44
CA ARG A 76 -8.78 13.21 -17.39
C ARG A 76 -8.07 12.01 -17.99
N VAL A 77 -8.83 10.97 -18.33
CA VAL A 77 -8.31 9.85 -19.12
C VAL A 77 -8.51 10.16 -20.60
N TYR A 78 -7.52 9.81 -21.41
CA TYR A 78 -7.61 9.79 -22.85
C TYR A 78 -7.63 8.33 -23.31
N ASP A 79 -8.82 7.88 -23.72
CA ASP A 79 -9.13 6.48 -24.06
C ASP A 79 -9.42 6.29 -25.57
N GLU A 80 -9.17 7.30 -26.42
CA GLU A 80 -9.42 7.14 -27.85
C GLU A 80 -8.55 6.00 -28.41
N PRO A 81 -9.17 4.93 -28.96
CA PRO A 81 -8.42 3.78 -29.41
C PRO A 81 -7.63 4.14 -30.68
N PRO A 82 -6.44 3.58 -30.87
CA PRO A 82 -5.72 3.71 -32.12
C PRO A 82 -6.56 3.10 -33.26
N PRO A 83 -6.64 3.74 -34.44
CA PRO A 83 -7.41 3.20 -35.56
C PRO A 83 -6.90 1.81 -35.95
N LYS A 84 -7.84 0.88 -36.15
CA LYS A 84 -7.57 -0.55 -36.37
C LYS A 84 -6.73 -0.81 -37.62
N TYR A 85 -7.02 -0.11 -38.71
CA TYR A 85 -6.30 -0.20 -39.97
C TYR A 85 -6.44 1.12 -40.74
N GLN A 86 -5.40 1.96 -40.76
CA GLN A 86 -5.23 2.97 -41.80
C GLN A 86 -3.77 3.47 -41.84
N GLN A 87 -3.27 3.69 -43.06
CA GLN A 87 -1.96 4.26 -43.41
C GLN A 87 -1.75 5.73 -42.97
N ILE A 88 -2.67 6.30 -42.19
CA ILE A 88 -2.60 7.67 -41.72
C ILE A 88 -1.89 7.66 -40.36
N SER A 89 -0.93 8.56 -40.18
CA SER A 89 -0.21 8.78 -38.93
C SER A 89 -1.18 9.21 -37.83
N TRP A 90 -1.84 8.25 -37.18
CA TRP A 90 -2.57 8.51 -35.97
C TRP A 90 -1.57 8.95 -34.91
N THR A 91 -1.71 10.20 -34.49
CA THR A 91 -0.84 10.84 -33.51
C THR A 91 -1.66 11.07 -32.26
N VAL A 92 -1.21 10.47 -31.18
CA VAL A 92 -1.74 10.72 -29.84
C VAL A 92 -1.47 12.20 -29.51
N PRO A 93 -2.37 12.92 -28.82
CA PRO A 93 -2.10 14.29 -28.40
C PRO A 93 -0.76 14.39 -27.65
N LEU A 94 0.03 15.42 -27.95
CA LEU A 94 1.39 15.58 -27.42
C LEU A 94 1.44 15.47 -25.88
N ASP A 95 0.43 15.97 -25.17
CA ASP A 95 0.39 15.91 -23.70
C ASP A 95 0.14 14.49 -23.16
N VAL A 96 -0.57 13.65 -23.91
CA VAL A 96 -0.73 12.21 -23.60
C VAL A 96 0.56 11.46 -23.96
N GLU A 97 1.18 11.79 -25.09
CA GLU A 97 2.44 11.21 -25.55
C GLU A 97 3.55 11.39 -24.50
N LYS A 98 3.68 12.58 -23.90
CA LYS A 98 4.63 12.83 -22.79
C LYS A 98 4.46 11.86 -21.62
N VAL A 99 3.21 11.55 -21.26
CA VAL A 99 2.93 10.61 -20.16
C VAL A 99 3.23 9.18 -20.60
N LEU A 100 2.84 8.78 -21.83
CA LEU A 100 3.18 7.47 -22.39
C LEU A 100 4.70 7.25 -22.44
N ASP A 101 5.47 8.22 -22.92
CA ASP A 101 6.93 8.17 -22.98
C ASP A 101 7.56 8.02 -21.60
N LEU A 102 7.04 8.76 -20.61
CA LEU A 102 7.47 8.63 -19.23
C LEU A 102 7.22 7.20 -18.72
N LEU A 103 6.00 6.66 -18.91
CA LEU A 103 5.65 5.31 -18.46
C LEU A 103 6.46 4.24 -19.20
N LYS A 104 6.70 4.41 -20.51
CA LYS A 104 7.54 3.52 -21.34
C LYS A 104 8.99 3.55 -20.89
N THR A 105 9.52 4.72 -20.57
CA THR A 105 10.88 4.84 -20.05
C THR A 105 11.01 4.17 -18.68
N SER A 106 10.03 4.33 -17.79
CA SER A 106 9.97 3.63 -16.50
C SER A 106 9.87 2.11 -16.66
N HIS A 107 9.13 1.62 -17.66
CA HIS A 107 9.04 0.20 -17.99
C HIS A 107 10.39 -0.38 -18.45
N LYS A 108 11.28 0.44 -19.03
CA LYS A 108 12.60 0.03 -19.49
C LYS A 108 13.71 0.15 -18.43
N VAL A 109 13.42 0.73 -17.26
CA VAL A 109 14.42 0.84 -16.18
C VAL A 109 14.77 -0.56 -15.66
N THR A 110 16.05 -0.91 -15.70
CA THR A 110 16.56 -2.16 -15.15
C THR A 110 17.54 -1.88 -14.03
N TYR A 111 17.29 -2.44 -12.85
CA TYR A 111 18.20 -2.36 -11.71
C TYR A 111 17.94 -3.53 -10.76
N GLY A 112 18.99 -4.06 -10.12
CA GLY A 112 18.85 -5.16 -9.15
C GLY A 112 18.16 -6.40 -9.72
N GLY A 113 18.29 -6.68 -11.03
CA GLY A 113 17.62 -7.81 -11.68
C GLY A 113 16.14 -7.61 -12.02
N HIS A 114 15.51 -6.49 -11.62
CA HIS A 114 14.15 -6.15 -12.04
C HIS A 114 14.13 -5.62 -13.47
N LYS A 115 13.11 -6.00 -14.23
CA LYS A 115 12.88 -5.58 -15.62
C LYS A 115 11.70 -4.60 -15.69
N GLY A 116 11.95 -3.36 -15.30
CA GLY A 116 10.97 -2.29 -15.39
C GLY A 116 10.25 -1.97 -14.08
N ALA A 117 9.73 -0.74 -14.00
CA ALA A 117 8.98 -0.26 -12.84
C ALA A 117 7.69 -1.08 -12.58
N TRP A 118 7.14 -1.70 -13.61
CA TRP A 118 5.80 -2.30 -13.54
C TRP A 118 5.81 -3.81 -13.27
N ALA A 119 6.97 -4.46 -13.32
CA ALA A 119 7.10 -5.91 -13.14
C ALA A 119 6.42 -6.36 -11.83
N ALA A 120 6.66 -5.62 -10.76
CA ALA A 120 6.17 -5.96 -9.45
C ALA A 120 4.66 -5.73 -9.28
N LEU A 121 3.94 -5.13 -10.24
CA LEU A 121 2.47 -5.11 -10.27
C LEU A 121 1.89 -6.46 -10.74
N MET A 122 2.66 -7.26 -11.48
CA MET A 122 2.26 -8.59 -11.95
C MET A 122 2.64 -9.71 -10.99
N GLU A 123 3.71 -9.51 -10.23
CA GLU A 123 4.31 -10.56 -9.41
C GLU A 123 3.74 -10.62 -7.98
N ARG A 124 2.97 -9.60 -7.57
CA ARG A 124 2.59 -9.37 -6.17
C ARG A 124 1.14 -8.92 -6.08
N HIS A 125 0.47 -9.29 -4.99
CA HIS A 125 -0.80 -8.64 -4.65
C HIS A 125 -0.52 -7.22 -4.15
N ARG A 126 -1.20 -6.23 -4.73
CA ARG A 126 -1.01 -4.81 -4.39
C ARG A 126 -2.18 -4.25 -3.61
N GLN A 127 -1.89 -3.67 -2.45
CA GLN A 127 -2.86 -2.89 -1.70
C GLN A 127 -2.52 -1.41 -1.83
N ILE A 128 -3.41 -0.62 -2.45
CA ILE A 128 -3.20 0.82 -2.66
C ILE A 128 -4.12 1.59 -1.72
N TRP A 129 -3.55 2.24 -0.71
CA TRP A 129 -4.29 2.99 0.30
C TRP A 129 -4.23 4.48 -0.01
N LEU A 130 -5.39 5.11 -0.22
CA LEU A 130 -5.51 6.53 -0.53
C LEU A 130 -5.98 7.28 0.71
N ASP A 131 -5.14 8.21 1.17
CA ASP A 131 -5.50 9.12 2.25
C ASP A 131 -6.70 9.98 1.87
N SER A 132 -7.79 9.78 2.60
CA SER A 132 -9.11 10.34 2.33
C SER A 132 -9.59 11.33 3.38
N ALA A 133 -8.67 11.82 4.22
CA ALA A 133 -9.00 12.80 5.23
C ALA A 133 -9.62 14.07 4.60
N TYR A 134 -10.71 14.54 5.18
CA TYR A 134 -11.39 15.75 4.69
C TYR A 134 -10.50 17.00 4.80
N THR A 135 -9.56 17.00 5.75
CA THR A 135 -8.60 18.08 6.07
C THR A 135 -7.50 18.26 5.02
N LEU A 136 -7.34 17.32 4.07
CA LEU A 136 -6.34 17.43 3.02
C LEU A 136 -6.53 18.68 2.17
N ASN A 137 -5.41 19.34 1.87
CA ASN A 137 -5.37 20.45 0.92
C ASN A 137 -5.88 19.96 -0.46
N PRO A 138 -6.69 20.75 -1.19
CA PRO A 138 -7.15 20.38 -2.53
C PRO A 138 -6.03 19.95 -3.48
N ARG A 139 -4.84 20.55 -3.37
CA ARG A 139 -3.66 20.17 -4.17
C ARG A 139 -3.15 18.77 -3.80
N THR A 140 -3.03 18.47 -2.50
CA THR A 140 -2.61 17.15 -1.99
C THR A 140 -3.59 16.06 -2.40
N PHE A 141 -4.89 16.32 -2.24
CA PHE A 141 -5.95 15.43 -2.76
C PHE A 141 -5.77 15.14 -4.26
N LYS A 142 -5.49 16.16 -5.07
CA LYS A 142 -5.28 16.00 -6.51
C LYS A 142 -4.04 15.17 -6.81
N ALA A 143 -2.96 15.40 -6.09
CA ALA A 143 -1.70 14.69 -6.25
C ALA A 143 -1.82 13.20 -5.87
N ILE A 144 -2.53 12.89 -4.78
CA ILE A 144 -2.87 11.51 -4.38
C ILE A 144 -3.67 10.81 -5.49
N LEU A 145 -4.74 11.46 -5.98
CA LEU A 145 -5.57 10.89 -7.05
C LEU A 145 -4.78 10.70 -8.35
N PHE A 146 -3.86 11.60 -8.66
CA PHE A 146 -3.02 11.49 -9.86
C PHE A 146 -2.08 10.28 -9.77
N TYR A 147 -1.36 10.13 -8.66
CA TYR A 147 -0.47 8.99 -8.46
C TYR A 147 -1.24 7.65 -8.45
N ALA A 148 -2.36 7.59 -7.72
CA ALA A 148 -3.23 6.41 -7.70
C ALA A 148 -3.84 6.09 -9.07
N GLY A 149 -4.19 7.12 -9.85
CA GLY A 149 -4.71 6.97 -11.21
C GLY A 149 -3.72 6.33 -12.17
N VAL A 150 -2.45 6.72 -12.10
CA VAL A 150 -1.38 6.06 -12.88
C VAL A 150 -1.26 4.58 -12.51
N LEU A 151 -1.22 4.26 -11.21
CA LEU A 151 -1.17 2.88 -10.76
C LEU A 151 -2.39 2.06 -11.19
N LEU A 152 -3.59 2.64 -11.12
CA LEU A 152 -4.83 2.00 -11.57
C LEU A 152 -4.75 1.68 -13.07
N LEU A 153 -4.41 2.66 -13.91
CA LEU A 153 -4.45 2.49 -15.36
C LEU A 153 -3.36 1.52 -15.85
N VAL A 154 -2.15 1.60 -15.29
CA VAL A 154 -1.08 0.64 -15.58
C VAL A 154 -1.44 -0.75 -15.05
N GLY A 155 -2.00 -0.85 -13.85
CA GLY A 155 -2.46 -2.11 -13.26
C GLY A 155 -3.55 -2.78 -14.10
N LYS A 156 -4.54 -2.02 -14.57
CA LYS A 156 -5.56 -2.52 -15.51
C LYS A 156 -4.95 -2.97 -16.83
N ALA A 157 -4.05 -2.18 -17.39
CA ALA A 157 -3.34 -2.53 -18.62
C ALA A 157 -2.57 -3.85 -18.49
N LEU A 158 -2.09 -4.18 -17.30
CA LEU A 158 -1.36 -5.40 -17.01
C LEU A 158 -2.24 -6.58 -16.57
N GLY A 159 -3.50 -6.34 -16.19
CA GLY A 159 -4.33 -7.36 -15.54
C GLY A 159 -3.82 -7.72 -14.14
N SER A 160 -3.24 -6.75 -13.43
CA SER A 160 -2.63 -6.92 -12.12
C SER A 160 -3.63 -7.31 -11.03
N ASN A 161 -3.16 -8.04 -10.00
CA ASN A 161 -3.94 -8.30 -8.79
C ASN A 161 -3.78 -7.12 -7.82
N MET A 162 -4.69 -6.15 -7.86
CA MET A 162 -4.63 -4.95 -7.03
C MET A 162 -5.97 -4.64 -6.37
N THR A 163 -5.91 -4.13 -5.14
CA THR A 163 -7.08 -3.67 -4.39
C THR A 163 -6.82 -2.25 -3.87
N PHE A 164 -7.80 -1.37 -4.09
CA PHE A 164 -7.75 0.02 -3.66
C PHE A 164 -8.57 0.20 -2.38
N TYR A 165 -8.03 0.98 -1.45
CA TYR A 165 -8.65 1.28 -0.16
C TYR A 165 -8.64 2.79 0.08
N PHE A 166 -9.61 3.27 0.84
CA PHE A 166 -9.58 4.62 1.42
C PHE A 166 -9.37 4.52 2.92
N THR A 167 -8.67 5.49 3.48
CA THR A 167 -8.29 5.49 4.91
C THR A 167 -9.44 5.74 5.89
N THR A 168 -10.52 6.37 5.42
CA THR A 168 -11.68 6.75 6.25
C THR A 168 -13.01 6.22 5.71
N PHE A 169 -13.00 5.46 4.62
CA PHE A 169 -14.24 4.96 4.01
C PHE A 169 -14.05 3.51 3.49
N PRO A 170 -14.77 2.53 4.07
CA PRO A 170 -14.74 1.15 3.62
C PRO A 170 -15.60 0.93 2.38
N ASN A 171 -15.39 -0.19 1.67
CA ASN A 171 -16.25 -0.59 0.57
C ASN A 171 -17.60 -1.14 1.07
N VAL A 172 -18.63 -0.29 0.98
CA VAL A 172 -20.02 -0.65 1.33
C VAL A 172 -20.79 -1.32 0.19
N GLU A 173 -20.15 -1.51 -0.96
CA GLU A 173 -20.68 -2.15 -2.17
C GLU A 173 -19.95 -3.48 -2.45
N THR A 174 -19.24 -4.01 -1.45
CA THR A 174 -18.46 -5.25 -1.57
C THR A 174 -19.37 -6.47 -1.56
N ASP A 175 -19.05 -7.45 -2.40
CA ASP A 175 -19.63 -8.80 -2.39
C ASP A 175 -18.94 -9.74 -1.40
N GLN A 176 -17.83 -9.28 -0.78
CA GLN A 176 -17.04 -10.05 0.18
C GLN A 176 -17.68 -10.11 1.58
N LEU A 177 -18.72 -9.32 1.82
CA LEU A 177 -19.48 -9.31 3.06
C LEU A 177 -20.91 -9.81 2.80
N SER A 178 -21.42 -10.65 3.69
CA SER A 178 -22.83 -11.01 3.71
C SER A 178 -23.71 -9.79 4.02
N ASP A 179 -25.00 -9.86 3.70
CA ASP A 179 -25.97 -8.79 3.99
C ASP A 179 -25.97 -8.38 5.47
N LEU A 180 -25.84 -9.37 6.37
CA LEU A 180 -25.77 -9.13 7.81
C LEU A 180 -24.50 -8.37 8.21
N GLU A 181 -23.35 -8.72 7.62
CA GLU A 181 -22.07 -8.05 7.86
C GLU A 181 -22.07 -6.64 7.26
N LEU A 182 -22.67 -6.45 6.09
CA LEU A 182 -22.88 -5.13 5.50
C LEU A 182 -23.78 -4.25 6.37
N ASP A 183 -24.85 -4.80 6.93
CA ASP A 183 -25.72 -4.06 7.85
C ASP A 183 -25.02 -3.73 9.17
N THR A 184 -24.18 -4.63 9.67
CA THR A 184 -23.28 -4.38 10.82
C THR A 184 -22.31 -3.23 10.50
N LEU A 185 -21.64 -3.27 9.34
CA LEU A 185 -20.72 -2.24 8.89
C LEU A 185 -21.41 -0.87 8.77
N LYS A 186 -22.60 -0.83 8.15
CA LYS A 186 -23.39 0.41 8.04
C LYS A 186 -23.76 0.96 9.41
N ALA A 187 -24.16 0.10 10.35
CA ALA A 187 -24.45 0.53 11.72
C ALA A 187 -23.21 1.07 12.44
N LEU A 188 -22.05 0.41 12.32
CA LEU A 188 -20.78 0.92 12.85
C LEU A 188 -20.41 2.27 12.21
N MET A 189 -20.64 2.43 10.91
CA MET A 189 -20.46 3.70 10.21
C MET A 189 -21.41 4.81 10.69
N GLU A 190 -22.63 4.48 11.13
CA GLU A 190 -23.52 5.46 11.76
C GLU A 190 -22.97 5.90 13.13
N VAL A 191 -22.49 4.96 13.95
CA VAL A 191 -21.88 5.25 15.26
C VAL A 191 -20.63 6.12 15.10
N ILE A 192 -19.73 5.78 14.18
CA ILE A 192 -18.50 6.55 13.97
C ILE A 192 -18.75 7.97 13.45
N ASN A 193 -19.90 8.19 12.81
CA ASN A 193 -20.38 9.51 12.35
C ASN A 193 -21.07 10.33 13.45
N ALA A 194 -21.22 9.80 14.67
CA ALA A 194 -21.88 10.51 15.76
C ALA A 194 -21.07 11.74 16.21
N ARG A 195 -21.76 12.87 16.42
CA ARG A 195 -21.13 14.14 16.82
C ARG A 195 -20.97 14.32 18.33
N THR A 196 -21.70 13.54 19.12
CA THR A 196 -21.69 13.61 20.58
C THR A 196 -21.78 12.22 21.16
N PHE A 197 -21.25 12.01 22.37
CA PHE A 197 -21.33 10.72 23.06
C PHE A 197 -22.78 10.25 23.23
N ARG A 198 -23.69 11.17 23.58
CA ARG A 198 -25.12 10.85 23.74
C ARG A 198 -25.73 10.29 22.45
N VAL A 199 -25.48 10.96 21.32
CA VAL A 199 -25.98 10.51 20.01
C VAL A 199 -25.40 9.14 19.63
N ALA A 200 -24.11 8.90 19.92
CA ALA A 200 -23.51 7.59 19.68
C ALA A 200 -24.22 6.49 20.48
N CYS A 201 -24.50 6.72 21.77
CA CYS A 201 -25.24 5.78 22.62
C CYS A 201 -26.68 5.55 22.13
N GLU A 202 -27.36 6.60 21.66
CA GLU A 202 -28.70 6.49 21.05
C GLU A 202 -28.67 5.60 19.81
N ILE A 203 -27.71 5.80 18.90
CA ILE A 203 -27.54 4.97 17.69
C ILE A 203 -27.28 3.51 18.07
N ILE A 204 -26.38 3.26 19.03
CA ILE A 204 -26.05 1.90 19.48
C ILE A 204 -27.30 1.19 20.04
N SER A 205 -28.13 1.91 20.77
CA SER A 205 -29.39 1.38 21.30
C SER A 205 -30.42 1.11 20.20
N GLN A 206 -30.54 2.01 19.22
CA GLN A 206 -31.48 1.86 18.10
C GLN A 206 -31.07 0.75 17.12
N LYS A 207 -29.76 0.48 17.00
CA LYS A 207 -29.18 -0.51 16.08
C LYS A 207 -28.72 -1.78 16.80
N GLU A 208 -29.27 -2.08 17.97
CA GLU A 208 -28.82 -3.18 18.85
C GLU A 208 -28.72 -4.53 18.11
N THR A 209 -29.69 -4.86 17.27
CA THR A 209 -29.67 -6.12 16.49
C THR A 209 -28.52 -6.17 15.49
N ALA A 210 -28.26 -5.08 14.76
CA ALA A 210 -27.18 -5.02 13.77
C ALA A 210 -25.79 -4.93 14.42
N LEU A 211 -25.71 -4.39 15.64
CA LEU A 211 -24.46 -4.26 16.40
C LEU A 211 -24.24 -5.41 17.40
N ALA A 212 -25.08 -6.45 17.34
CA ALA A 212 -24.95 -7.62 18.20
C ALA A 212 -23.56 -8.25 18.05
N GLY A 213 -22.94 -8.62 19.18
CA GLY A 213 -21.60 -9.21 19.20
C GLY A 213 -20.44 -8.23 18.98
N GLN A 214 -20.69 -6.96 18.68
CA GLN A 214 -19.62 -5.96 18.53
C GLN A 214 -19.10 -5.40 19.87
N GLY A 215 -19.78 -5.69 20.98
CA GLY A 215 -19.36 -5.31 22.34
C GLY A 215 -19.50 -3.82 22.65
N LEU A 216 -20.19 -3.04 21.81
CA LEU A 216 -20.34 -1.59 22.00
C LEU A 216 -21.19 -1.23 23.23
N LYS A 217 -22.25 -2.01 23.50
CA LYS A 217 -23.12 -1.80 24.67
C LYS A 217 -22.38 -2.08 25.97
N ASP A 218 -21.59 -3.15 26.00
CA ASP A 218 -20.75 -3.51 27.14
C ASP A 218 -19.66 -2.46 27.37
N PHE A 219 -19.02 -1.98 26.29
CA PHE A 219 -18.02 -0.92 26.35
C PHE A 219 -18.57 0.36 27.00
N ILE A 220 -19.80 0.77 26.65
CA ILE A 220 -20.45 1.96 27.23
C ILE A 220 -20.84 1.74 28.70
N SER A 221 -21.22 0.51 29.06
CA SER A 221 -21.75 0.20 30.40
C SER A 221 -20.65 -0.06 31.43
N ASP A 222 -19.43 -0.34 30.97
CA ASP A 222 -18.27 -0.55 31.83
C ASP A 222 -17.57 0.77 32.14
N ASP A 223 -17.80 1.27 33.35
CA ASP A 223 -17.18 2.50 33.87
C ASP A 223 -15.64 2.46 33.84
N ALA A 224 -15.01 1.28 33.83
CA ALA A 224 -13.54 1.18 33.74
C ALA A 224 -12.97 1.70 32.40
N ASN A 225 -13.79 1.79 31.35
CA ASN A 225 -13.38 2.33 30.05
C ASN A 225 -13.28 3.87 30.07
N PHE A 226 -13.91 4.52 31.04
CA PHE A 226 -13.93 5.97 31.16
C PHE A 226 -13.25 6.41 32.46
N LEU A 227 -12.47 7.49 32.39
CA LEU A 227 -12.02 8.13 33.61
C LEU A 227 -13.17 8.93 34.19
N GLU A 228 -13.25 9.02 35.52
CA GLU A 228 -14.27 9.80 36.22
C GLU A 228 -14.31 11.26 35.76
N LYS A 229 -13.15 11.79 35.38
CA LYS A 229 -12.95 13.16 34.87
C LYS A 229 -13.11 13.31 33.35
N ASP A 230 -13.39 12.24 32.61
CA ASP A 230 -13.54 12.33 31.16
C ASP A 230 -14.75 13.20 30.80
N THR A 231 -14.51 14.21 29.99
CA THR A 231 -15.54 15.01 29.35
C THR A 231 -16.34 14.17 28.35
N PRO A 232 -17.56 14.60 27.97
CA PRO A 232 -18.34 13.90 26.94
C PRO A 232 -17.61 13.73 25.61
N ASP A 233 -16.74 14.68 25.22
CA ASP A 233 -15.95 14.59 23.99
C ASP A 233 -14.83 13.54 24.10
N GLU A 234 -14.18 13.42 25.26
CA GLU A 234 -13.20 12.35 25.51
C GLU A 234 -13.86 10.97 25.53
N LYS A 235 -15.03 10.83 26.17
CA LYS A 235 -15.81 9.59 26.14
C LYS A 235 -16.23 9.22 24.71
N LEU A 236 -16.66 10.21 23.92
CA LEU A 236 -16.96 10.00 22.50
C LEU A 236 -15.73 9.49 21.77
N VAL A 237 -14.58 10.15 21.87
CA VAL A 237 -13.36 9.75 21.16
C VAL A 237 -12.95 8.31 21.53
N LYS A 238 -13.02 7.91 22.79
CA LYS A 238 -12.76 6.52 23.20
C LYS A 238 -13.71 5.52 22.55
N LEU A 239 -15.00 5.82 22.53
CA LEU A 239 -16.01 5.00 21.87
C LEU A 239 -15.79 4.93 20.36
N LEU A 240 -15.43 6.05 19.71
CA LEU A 240 -15.16 6.07 18.28
C LEU A 240 -13.92 5.24 17.92
N ALA A 241 -12.85 5.31 18.73
CA ALA A 241 -11.66 4.47 18.56
C ALA A 241 -12.02 2.99 18.66
N PHE A 242 -12.76 2.61 19.70
CA PHE A 242 -13.23 1.23 19.86
C PHE A 242 -14.14 0.78 18.70
N THR A 243 -15.03 1.66 18.22
CA THR A 243 -15.89 1.40 17.05
C THR A 243 -15.04 1.14 15.81
N ARG A 244 -14.01 1.96 15.57
CA ARG A 244 -13.10 1.81 14.43
C ARG A 244 -12.33 0.50 14.48
N GLU A 245 -11.89 0.07 15.66
CA GLU A 245 -11.27 -1.25 15.86
C GLU A 245 -12.22 -2.39 15.46
N LYS A 246 -13.52 -2.29 15.77
CA LYS A 246 -14.52 -3.28 15.32
C LYS A 246 -14.75 -3.25 13.82
N MET A 247 -14.57 -2.10 13.16
CA MET A 247 -14.71 -1.98 11.72
C MET A 247 -13.62 -2.71 10.92
N LYS A 248 -12.46 -3.04 11.53
CA LYS A 248 -11.32 -3.66 10.82
C LYS A 248 -11.69 -4.93 10.05
N GLY A 249 -12.50 -5.79 10.66
CA GLY A 249 -12.93 -7.06 10.05
C GLY A 249 -13.85 -6.89 8.84
N PHE A 250 -14.45 -5.71 8.69
CA PHE A 250 -15.40 -5.38 7.64
C PHE A 250 -14.81 -4.43 6.59
N TRP A 251 -13.52 -4.09 6.71
CA TRP A 251 -12.89 -3.06 5.86
C TRP A 251 -12.33 -3.65 4.58
N HIS A 252 -13.21 -3.86 3.60
CA HIS A 252 -12.83 -4.33 2.27
C HIS A 252 -12.56 -3.17 1.32
N GLY A 253 -11.72 -3.43 0.32
CA GLY A 253 -11.37 -2.49 -0.73
C GLY A 253 -12.13 -2.78 -2.03
N TRP A 254 -11.74 -2.09 -3.10
CA TRP A 254 -12.24 -2.29 -4.45
C TRP A 254 -11.18 -2.98 -5.30
N ASP A 255 -11.56 -4.09 -5.96
CA ASP A 255 -10.68 -4.75 -6.93
C ASP A 255 -10.46 -3.85 -8.14
N VAL A 256 -9.23 -3.86 -8.68
CA VAL A 256 -8.85 -3.07 -9.87
C VAL A 256 -9.72 -3.37 -11.10
N ARG A 257 -10.28 -4.58 -11.18
CA ARG A 257 -11.21 -4.98 -12.24
C ARG A 257 -12.51 -4.17 -12.18
N ASP A 258 -12.98 -3.86 -10.98
CA ASP A 258 -14.24 -3.16 -10.72
C ASP A 258 -14.09 -1.63 -10.75
N LEU A 259 -12.90 -1.11 -11.03
CA LEU A 259 -12.58 0.31 -11.03
C LEU A 259 -12.19 0.78 -12.43
N ASP A 260 -12.83 1.84 -12.92
CA ASP A 260 -12.22 2.76 -13.87
C ASP A 260 -11.76 4.04 -13.13
N PHE A 261 -11.09 4.95 -13.85
CA PHE A 261 -10.60 6.17 -13.23
C PHE A 261 -11.72 7.11 -12.76
N GLU A 262 -12.85 7.15 -13.47
CA GLU A 262 -13.99 7.99 -13.11
C GLU A 262 -14.65 7.51 -11.80
N LYS A 263 -14.83 6.20 -11.67
CA LYS A 263 -15.31 5.53 -10.46
C LYS A 263 -14.32 5.72 -9.32
N LEU A 264 -13.01 5.55 -9.52
CA LEU A 264 -12.00 5.86 -8.48
C LEU A 264 -12.12 7.32 -8.02
N GLN A 265 -12.23 8.27 -8.96
CA GLN A 265 -12.39 9.68 -8.64
C GLN A 265 -13.69 9.96 -7.86
N SER A 266 -14.80 9.34 -8.27
CA SER A 266 -16.11 9.46 -7.60
C SER A 266 -16.08 8.90 -6.18
N LEU A 267 -15.52 7.70 -6.01
CA LEU A 267 -15.32 7.05 -4.72
C LEU A 267 -14.44 7.90 -3.81
N TYR A 268 -13.35 8.49 -4.34
CA TYR A 268 -12.48 9.33 -3.54
C TYR A 268 -13.17 10.62 -3.07
N LYS A 269 -14.01 11.23 -3.91
CA LYS A 269 -14.88 12.36 -3.50
C LYS A 269 -15.88 11.93 -2.41
N ARG A 270 -16.48 10.74 -2.54
CA ARG A 270 -17.41 10.18 -1.54
C ARG A 270 -16.69 9.92 -0.22
N ALA A 271 -15.52 9.28 -0.24
CA ALA A 271 -14.71 8.99 0.94
C ALA A 271 -14.38 10.27 1.73
N ARG A 272 -14.03 11.37 1.05
CA ARG A 272 -13.81 12.67 1.69
C ARG A 272 -15.08 13.28 2.28
N LYS A 273 -16.22 13.14 1.59
CA LYS A 273 -17.51 13.60 2.10
C LYS A 273 -17.90 12.85 3.38
N GLU A 274 -17.66 11.54 3.43
CA GLU A 274 -17.87 10.73 4.63
C GLU A 274 -16.88 11.10 5.74
N SER A 275 -15.59 11.27 5.43
CA SER A 275 -14.58 11.76 6.38
C SER A 275 -15.00 13.08 7.04
N ARG A 276 -15.59 14.00 6.28
CA ARG A 276 -16.05 15.30 6.80
C ARG A 276 -17.20 15.17 7.82
N LYS A 277 -17.97 14.08 7.80
CA LYS A 277 -19.00 13.81 8.81
C LYS A 277 -18.40 13.46 10.17
N GLN A 278 -17.11 13.10 10.20
CA GLN A 278 -16.36 12.62 11.36
C GLN A 278 -15.29 13.64 11.74
N PRO A 279 -15.66 14.82 12.27
CA PRO A 279 -14.70 15.90 12.46
C PRO A 279 -13.60 15.57 13.47
N LYS A 280 -13.89 14.65 14.41
CA LYS A 280 -12.94 14.14 15.40
C LYS A 280 -11.92 13.19 14.80
N LEU A 281 -12.19 12.57 13.64
CA LEU A 281 -11.28 11.67 12.95
C LEU A 281 -10.35 12.47 12.03
N LEU A 282 -9.11 12.66 12.45
CA LEU A 282 -8.10 13.42 11.69
C LEU A 282 -7.33 12.56 10.67
N ASN A 283 -7.75 11.29 10.53
CA ASN A 283 -7.03 10.18 9.92
C ASN A 283 -5.89 9.68 10.82
N ASN A 284 -5.72 8.36 10.88
CA ASN A 284 -4.72 7.70 11.71
C ASN A 284 -3.85 6.84 10.79
N THR A 285 -2.60 7.24 10.61
CA THR A 285 -1.66 6.48 9.80
C THR A 285 -1.35 5.14 10.47
N SER A 286 -1.24 5.10 11.80
CA SER A 286 -0.98 3.85 12.52
C SER A 286 -2.07 2.80 12.32
N PHE A 287 -3.34 3.20 12.30
CA PHE A 287 -4.46 2.30 12.00
C PHE A 287 -4.32 1.63 10.62
N ILE A 288 -3.85 2.37 9.61
CA ILE A 288 -3.66 1.84 8.26
C ILE A 288 -2.50 0.84 8.22
N TYR A 289 -1.39 1.14 8.92
CA TYR A 289 -0.28 0.20 9.08
C TYR A 289 -0.75 -1.10 9.74
N GLN A 290 -1.52 -0.98 10.83
CA GLN A 290 -2.08 -2.14 11.51
C GLN A 290 -3.00 -2.94 10.58
N MET A 291 -3.88 -2.28 9.83
CA MET A 291 -4.76 -2.91 8.84
C MET A 291 -3.98 -3.67 7.76
N ALA A 292 -2.90 -3.09 7.23
CA ALA A 292 -2.05 -3.73 6.24
C ALA A 292 -1.35 -4.98 6.79
N VAL A 293 -0.79 -4.88 8.00
CA VAL A 293 -0.10 -5.99 8.68
C VAL A 293 -1.08 -7.10 9.05
N ASP A 294 -2.23 -6.77 9.63
CA ASP A 294 -3.27 -7.73 9.99
C ASP A 294 -3.85 -8.41 8.75
N GLY A 295 -4.04 -7.66 7.67
CA GLY A 295 -4.46 -8.20 6.38
C GLY A 295 -3.48 -9.24 5.85
N TYR A 296 -2.17 -8.95 5.92
CA TYR A 296 -1.14 -9.91 5.52
C TYR A 296 -1.10 -11.14 6.43
N LYS A 297 -1.19 -10.97 7.76
CA LYS A 297 -1.24 -12.10 8.73
C LYS A 297 -2.42 -13.04 8.45
N ARG A 298 -3.63 -12.49 8.19
CA ARG A 298 -4.80 -13.30 7.80
C ARG A 298 -4.58 -14.07 6.49
N GLN A 299 -3.91 -13.47 5.51
CA GLN A 299 -3.57 -14.16 4.26
C GLN A 299 -2.64 -15.36 4.51
N LEU A 300 -1.61 -15.18 5.35
CA LEU A 300 -0.73 -16.27 5.77
C LEU A 300 -1.49 -17.39 6.48
N GLU A 301 -2.36 -17.05 7.44
CA GLU A 301 -3.18 -18.02 8.18
C GLU A 301 -4.13 -18.81 7.27
N SER A 302 -4.68 -18.16 6.24
CA SER A 302 -5.57 -18.81 5.27
C SER A 302 -4.83 -19.71 4.24
N GLY A 303 -3.50 -19.67 4.21
CA GLY A 303 -2.68 -20.40 3.24
C GLY A 303 -2.64 -19.78 1.83
N THR A 304 -3.19 -18.58 1.63
CA THR A 304 -3.01 -17.80 0.39
C THR A 304 -1.68 -17.04 0.44
N ILE A 305 -0.59 -17.76 0.13
CA ILE A 305 0.79 -17.25 0.23
C ILE A 305 1.17 -16.53 -1.07
N TYR A 306 0.75 -15.27 -1.22
CA TYR A 306 1.26 -14.37 -2.25
C TYR A 306 2.14 -13.29 -1.61
N PRO A 307 3.25 -12.87 -2.25
CA PRO A 307 3.94 -11.68 -1.82
C PRO A 307 3.02 -10.46 -1.92
N VAL A 308 3.01 -9.63 -0.88
CA VAL A 308 2.16 -8.45 -0.79
C VAL A 308 3.02 -7.20 -0.78
N SER A 309 2.56 -6.17 -1.48
CA SER A 309 3.11 -4.83 -1.35
C SER A 309 2.00 -3.84 -1.12
N CYS A 310 2.09 -3.12 -0.01
CA CYS A 310 1.16 -2.06 0.35
C CYS A 310 1.76 -0.71 -0.04
N THR A 311 1.04 0.09 -0.82
CA THR A 311 1.42 1.47 -1.14
C THR A 311 0.48 2.41 -0.40
N LEU A 312 0.99 3.12 0.59
CA LEU A 312 0.26 4.12 1.36
C LEU A 312 0.51 5.49 0.75
N ILE A 313 -0.50 6.09 0.14
CA ILE A 313 -0.39 7.41 -0.50
C ILE A 313 -0.97 8.44 0.47
N LEU A 314 -0.10 9.15 1.18
CA LEU A 314 -0.41 9.91 2.39
C LEU A 314 -0.16 11.40 2.23
N GLY A 315 -1.00 12.22 2.85
CA GLY A 315 -0.84 13.67 2.95
C GLY A 315 -1.21 14.24 4.32
N THR A 316 -1.82 13.45 5.20
CA THR A 316 -2.04 13.81 6.60
C THR A 316 -0.76 13.84 7.39
N ARG A 317 -0.77 14.60 8.48
CA ARG A 317 0.36 14.66 9.41
C ARG A 317 0.40 13.36 10.21
N LEU A 318 1.60 12.83 10.37
CA LEU A 318 1.86 11.77 11.34
C LEU A 318 2.18 12.41 12.68
N GLU A 319 1.35 12.14 13.68
CA GLU A 319 1.59 12.64 15.03
C GLU A 319 2.68 11.82 15.72
N PRO A 320 3.51 12.42 16.60
CA PRO A 320 4.57 11.69 17.30
C PRO A 320 4.08 10.46 18.07
N ALA A 321 2.86 10.53 18.62
CA ALA A 321 2.25 9.43 19.36
C ALA A 321 1.91 8.21 18.49
N GLU A 322 1.77 8.39 17.16
CA GLU A 322 1.53 7.30 16.21
C GLU A 322 2.82 6.57 15.82
N VAL A 323 3.99 7.20 15.99
CA VAL A 323 5.29 6.64 15.57
C VAL A 323 5.54 5.31 16.28
N ASP A 324 5.38 5.27 17.60
CA ASP A 324 5.62 4.07 18.40
C ASP A 324 4.67 2.93 17.98
N ALA A 325 3.38 3.24 17.77
CA ALA A 325 2.39 2.26 17.31
C ALA A 325 2.72 1.70 15.91
N ILE A 326 3.19 2.55 14.99
CA ILE A 326 3.64 2.11 13.66
C ILE A 326 4.89 1.24 13.78
N GLN A 327 5.84 1.58 14.64
CA GLN A 327 7.04 0.80 14.85
C GLN A 327 6.70 -0.60 15.42
N GLU A 328 5.73 -0.70 16.31
CA GLU A 328 5.19 -1.98 16.77
C GLU A 328 4.57 -2.78 15.61
N CYS A 329 3.76 -2.15 14.76
CA CYS A 329 3.23 -2.78 13.54
C CYS A 329 4.35 -3.30 12.64
N GLN A 330 5.44 -2.55 12.47
CA GLN A 330 6.59 -2.97 11.65
C GLN A 330 7.30 -4.20 12.22
N LEU A 331 7.41 -4.30 13.55
CA LEU A 331 7.96 -5.49 14.20
C LEU A 331 7.08 -6.72 13.95
N GLU A 332 5.77 -6.58 14.04
CA GLU A 332 4.83 -7.67 13.75
C GLU A 332 4.87 -8.09 12.28
N GLY A 333 4.81 -7.12 11.36
CA GLY A 333 4.88 -7.38 9.92
C GLY A 333 6.21 -8.02 9.51
N GLY A 334 7.33 -7.58 10.07
CA GLY A 334 8.65 -8.19 9.86
C GLY A 334 8.72 -9.64 10.35
N LYS A 335 8.14 -9.94 11.52
CA LYS A 335 8.04 -11.33 12.02
C LYS A 335 7.22 -12.20 11.07
N ALA A 336 6.03 -11.75 10.68
CA ALA A 336 5.16 -12.48 9.76
C ALA A 336 5.83 -12.72 8.39
N SER A 337 6.51 -11.70 7.85
CA SER A 337 7.25 -11.82 6.59
C SER A 337 8.39 -12.85 6.69
N ASN A 338 9.11 -12.88 7.82
CA ASN A 338 10.18 -13.85 8.06
C ASN A 338 9.66 -15.28 8.20
N GLU A 339 8.50 -15.46 8.85
CA GLU A 339 7.84 -16.76 8.98
C GLU A 339 7.40 -17.30 7.61
N ALA A 340 6.76 -16.45 6.79
CA ALA A 340 6.36 -16.78 5.44
C ALA A 340 7.55 -17.21 4.55
N ALA A 341 8.67 -16.47 4.64
CA ALA A 341 9.89 -16.81 3.92
C ALA A 341 10.44 -18.20 4.32
N LYS A 342 10.46 -18.51 5.63
CA LYS A 342 10.88 -19.82 6.13
C LYS A 342 9.96 -20.95 5.67
N GLU A 343 8.65 -20.72 5.68
CA GLU A 343 7.67 -21.73 5.26
C GLU A 343 7.81 -22.05 3.77
N ALA A 344 7.97 -21.02 2.93
CA ALA A 344 8.21 -21.18 1.49
C ALA A 344 9.45 -22.05 1.21
N HIS A 345 10.50 -21.93 2.02
CA HIS A 345 11.70 -22.78 1.93
C HIS A 345 11.52 -24.21 2.45
N SER A 346 10.71 -24.43 3.48
CA SER A 346 10.49 -25.79 4.04
C SER A 346 9.80 -26.71 3.02
N ARG A 347 8.95 -26.14 2.15
CA ARG A 347 8.26 -26.83 1.05
C ARG A 347 9.19 -27.04 -0.16
N LYS A 348 10.32 -27.75 0.01
CA LYS A 348 11.32 -28.07 -1.04
C LYS A 348 10.83 -28.88 -2.26
N LYS A 349 9.53 -29.04 -2.51
CA LYS A 349 8.97 -29.81 -3.66
C LYS A 349 7.65 -29.25 -4.23
N ALA A 350 7.46 -27.94 -4.26
CA ALA A 350 6.44 -27.35 -5.13
C ALA A 350 6.97 -26.05 -5.76
N PRO A 351 7.06 -25.96 -7.10
CA PRO A 351 7.45 -24.73 -7.78
C PRO A 351 6.22 -23.83 -7.81
N LEU A 352 5.86 -23.20 -6.69
CA LEU A 352 4.72 -22.28 -6.72
C LEU A 352 5.12 -20.90 -7.27
N TRP A 353 6.40 -20.49 -7.17
CA TRP A 353 6.77 -19.11 -7.49
C TRP A 353 8.09 -18.89 -8.25
N ARG A 354 8.76 -19.95 -8.75
CA ARG A 354 9.89 -19.76 -9.68
C ARG A 354 9.37 -19.78 -11.12
N ARG A 355 9.24 -18.61 -11.75
CA ARG A 355 9.12 -18.48 -13.22
C ARG A 355 10.26 -17.66 -13.81
N SER A 356 10.90 -18.27 -14.80
CA SER A 356 11.82 -17.89 -15.90
C SER A 356 12.64 -16.58 -15.90
N THR A 357 12.33 -15.52 -15.17
CA THR A 357 13.02 -14.21 -15.32
C THR A 357 14.11 -13.96 -14.28
N GLN A 358 14.15 -14.73 -13.19
CA GLN A 358 15.29 -14.71 -12.27
C GLN A 358 16.46 -15.52 -12.85
N PRO A 359 17.69 -14.99 -12.84
CA PRO A 359 18.86 -15.80 -13.16
C PRO A 359 18.91 -17.01 -12.23
N GLU A 360 19.21 -18.20 -12.77
CA GLU A 360 19.48 -19.36 -11.91
C GLU A 360 20.62 -18.99 -10.96
N PRO A 361 20.47 -19.24 -9.65
CA PRO A 361 21.62 -19.13 -8.77
C PRO A 361 22.64 -20.17 -9.22
N ASP A 362 23.87 -19.73 -9.50
CA ASP A 362 24.98 -20.60 -9.84
C ASP A 362 24.97 -21.79 -8.86
N SER A 363 24.98 -23.00 -9.43
CA SER A 363 24.87 -24.29 -8.74
C SER A 363 26.04 -24.60 -7.79
N ALA A 364 26.82 -23.59 -7.39
CA ALA A 364 27.95 -23.68 -6.48
C ALA A 364 27.63 -23.24 -5.04
N ALA A 365 26.45 -22.68 -4.74
CA ALA A 365 26.11 -22.26 -3.37
C ALA A 365 25.62 -23.43 -2.49
N LYS A 366 26.51 -24.40 -2.21
CA LYS A 366 26.37 -25.31 -1.07
C LYS A 366 26.74 -24.55 0.20
N ASN A 367 25.85 -23.72 0.73
CA ASN A 367 25.84 -23.29 2.13
C ASN A 367 24.42 -22.80 2.44
N ALA A 368 23.85 -23.24 3.56
CA ALA A 368 22.59 -22.67 4.06
C ALA A 368 22.86 -21.19 4.41
N GLY A 369 22.53 -20.30 3.48
CA GLY A 369 22.76 -18.87 3.61
C GLY A 369 21.87 -18.24 4.67
N SER A 370 22.32 -17.12 5.24
CA SER A 370 21.52 -16.41 6.24
C SER A 370 20.22 -15.86 5.62
N VAL A 371 19.17 -15.63 6.41
CA VAL A 371 17.92 -14.98 5.99
C VAL A 371 18.18 -13.66 5.22
N ALA A 372 19.28 -12.96 5.52
CA ALA A 372 19.70 -11.76 4.81
C ALA A 372 20.19 -12.01 3.37
N GLU A 373 20.82 -13.16 3.10
CA GLU A 373 21.23 -13.57 1.75
C GLU A 373 20.01 -14.06 0.93
N GLU A 374 19.02 -14.66 1.59
CA GLU A 374 17.75 -15.11 0.98
C GLU A 374 16.86 -13.92 0.57
N LEU A 375 16.69 -12.92 1.45
CA LEU A 375 15.99 -11.67 1.13
C LEU A 375 16.72 -10.85 0.06
N GLY A 376 18.06 -10.92 0.04
CA GLY A 376 18.87 -10.35 -1.03
C GLY A 376 18.64 -10.99 -2.42
N GLN A 377 18.05 -12.19 -2.48
CA GLN A 377 17.75 -12.91 -3.73
C GLN A 377 16.26 -12.89 -4.12
N VAL A 378 15.33 -12.87 -3.15
CA VAL A 378 13.88 -13.01 -3.40
C VAL A 378 13.09 -11.72 -3.16
N GLY A 379 13.65 -10.75 -2.43
CA GLY A 379 12.93 -9.57 -1.94
C GLY A 379 12.00 -9.90 -0.77
N HIS A 380 11.50 -8.87 -0.09
CA HIS A 380 10.60 -9.05 1.07
C HIS A 380 9.26 -9.68 0.64
N GLN A 381 8.73 -10.63 1.43
CA GLN A 381 7.41 -11.22 1.18
C GLN A 381 6.28 -10.24 1.48
N PHE A 382 6.52 -9.30 2.38
CA PHE A 382 5.63 -8.20 2.69
C PHE A 382 6.43 -6.90 2.76
N CYS A 383 5.92 -5.85 2.11
CA CYS A 383 6.48 -4.51 2.25
C CYS A 383 5.39 -3.44 2.27
N ILE A 384 5.73 -2.30 2.84
CA ILE A 384 4.93 -1.09 2.91
C ILE A 384 5.78 0.06 2.33
N GLN A 385 5.30 0.63 1.23
CA GLN A 385 5.82 1.86 0.66
C GLN A 385 4.91 3.03 1.06
N GLY A 386 5.42 3.97 1.86
CA GLY A 386 4.81 5.27 2.04
C GLY A 386 5.19 6.22 0.89
N ILE A 387 4.19 6.82 0.23
CA ILE A 387 4.35 7.97 -0.67
C ILE A 387 3.77 9.17 0.07
N VAL A 388 4.63 9.99 0.68
CA VAL A 388 4.22 11.06 1.60
C VAL A 388 4.34 12.41 0.91
N PHE A 389 3.21 13.09 0.74
CA PHE A 389 3.14 14.44 0.19
C PHE A 389 3.49 15.49 1.25
N THR A 390 4.44 16.38 0.96
CA THR A 390 5.15 17.15 1.98
C THR A 390 5.02 18.67 1.91
N ASP A 391 4.41 19.24 0.87
CA ASP A 391 4.30 20.70 0.70
C ASP A 391 3.52 21.33 1.86
N ASN A 392 2.56 20.59 2.44
CA ASN A 392 1.70 21.06 3.54
C ASN A 392 2.05 20.45 4.91
N LEU A 393 3.11 19.63 5.00
CA LEU A 393 3.59 19.04 6.24
C LEU A 393 4.59 19.95 6.94
N ASN A 394 4.46 20.10 8.25
CA ASN A 394 5.44 20.81 9.07
C ASN A 394 6.70 19.93 9.30
N HIS A 395 7.75 20.52 9.85
CA HIS A 395 9.00 19.79 10.13
C HIS A 395 8.79 18.58 11.05
N GLN A 396 7.96 18.74 12.09
CA GLN A 396 7.66 17.68 13.06
C GLN A 396 7.03 16.45 12.40
N ALA A 397 6.05 16.63 11.51
CA ALA A 397 5.42 15.54 10.79
C ALA A 397 6.41 14.84 9.84
N LYS A 398 7.28 15.60 9.16
CA LYS A 398 8.34 15.03 8.31
C LYS A 398 9.33 14.20 9.14
N GLU A 399 9.72 14.70 10.31
CA GLU A 399 10.59 13.98 11.25
C GLU A 399 9.93 12.70 11.77
N ALA A 400 8.62 12.72 12.06
CA ALA A 400 7.87 11.54 12.45
C ALA A 400 7.91 10.47 11.35
N TYR A 401 7.67 10.84 10.09
CA TYR A 401 7.81 9.91 8.96
C TYR A 401 9.24 9.39 8.80
N ASN A 402 10.27 10.24 8.98
CA ASN A 402 11.66 9.80 8.98
C ASN A 402 11.95 8.79 10.10
N LYS A 403 11.34 8.93 11.28
CA LYS A 403 11.50 7.97 12.38
C LYS A 403 10.87 6.62 12.06
N VAL A 404 9.73 6.63 11.36
CA VAL A 404 9.06 5.42 10.85
C VAL A 404 9.91 4.74 9.78
N ASP A 405 10.45 5.53 8.85
CA ASP A 405 11.31 5.06 7.75
C ASP A 405 12.61 4.44 8.26
N ASN A 406 13.33 5.13 9.14
CA ASN A 406 14.67 4.69 9.57
C ASN A 406 14.65 3.70 10.74
N TYR A 407 13.47 3.31 11.26
CA TYR A 407 13.38 2.48 12.47
C TYR A 407 14.13 1.15 12.34
N ARG A 408 14.03 0.52 11.17
CA ARG A 408 14.66 -0.79 10.89
C ARG A 408 15.69 -0.75 9.78
N GLN A 409 16.18 0.44 9.42
CA GLN A 409 17.10 0.62 8.30
C GLN A 409 18.29 -0.34 8.37
N GLY A 410 18.52 -1.05 7.26
CA GLY A 410 19.60 -2.02 7.11
C GLY A 410 19.37 -3.34 7.85
N LYS A 411 18.18 -3.57 8.41
CA LYS A 411 17.78 -4.88 8.91
C LYS A 411 17.16 -5.72 7.79
N PRO A 412 17.39 -7.04 7.77
CA PRO A 412 16.78 -7.91 6.77
C PRO A 412 15.25 -7.89 6.81
N ASP A 413 14.64 -7.59 7.95
CA ASP A 413 13.19 -7.54 8.12
C ASP A 413 12.67 -6.11 8.23
N ASP A 414 13.38 -5.17 7.58
CA ASP A 414 12.85 -3.86 7.27
C ASP A 414 11.77 -4.00 6.19
N ILE A 415 10.52 -3.76 6.57
CA ILE A 415 9.39 -3.90 5.66
C ILE A 415 8.91 -2.53 5.16
N ASN A 416 9.52 -1.43 5.58
CA ASN A 416 8.95 -0.11 5.38
C ASN A 416 9.92 0.84 4.68
N ASP A 417 9.44 1.51 3.65
CA ASP A 417 10.19 2.57 2.95
C ASP A 417 9.28 3.78 2.68
N VAL A 418 9.81 4.98 2.89
CA VAL A 418 9.12 6.25 2.71
C VAL A 418 9.76 7.07 1.60
N THR A 419 8.94 7.44 0.62
CA THR A 419 9.30 8.41 -0.42
C THR A 419 8.56 9.71 -0.19
N PHE A 420 9.29 10.77 0.13
CA PHE A 420 8.75 12.12 0.24
C PHE A 420 8.57 12.75 -1.13
N VAL A 421 7.38 13.28 -1.39
CA VAL A 421 6.98 13.86 -2.68
C VAL A 421 6.45 15.27 -2.46
N SER A 422 6.72 16.17 -3.40
CA SER A 422 6.12 17.51 -3.47
C SER A 422 4.89 17.46 -4.37
N GLU A 423 3.74 17.86 -3.84
CA GLU A 423 2.48 17.94 -4.58
C GLU A 423 2.62 18.80 -5.84
N ALA A 424 3.24 19.97 -5.70
CA ALA A 424 3.44 20.91 -6.79
C ALA A 424 4.30 20.33 -7.91
N ARG A 425 5.42 19.67 -7.55
CA ARG A 425 6.31 19.06 -8.53
C ARG A 425 5.70 17.82 -9.17
N LEU A 426 4.99 16.99 -8.40
CA LEU A 426 4.31 15.83 -8.94
C LEU A 426 3.24 16.23 -9.96
N LEU A 427 2.39 17.22 -9.65
CA LEU A 427 1.36 17.68 -10.59
C LEU A 427 1.94 18.41 -11.81
N TYR A 428 3.12 19.01 -11.69
CA TYR A 428 3.76 19.72 -12.79
C TYR A 428 4.48 18.77 -13.77
N SER A 429 5.24 17.79 -13.27
CA SER A 429 6.14 16.97 -14.09
C SER A 429 6.14 15.47 -13.74
N PHE A 430 5.40 15.02 -12.73
CA PHE A 430 5.45 13.66 -12.18
C PHE A 430 6.84 13.22 -11.71
N LEU A 431 6.93 12.00 -11.16
CA LEU A 431 8.20 11.37 -10.81
C LEU A 431 9.01 11.05 -12.07
N SER A 432 10.33 11.12 -11.96
CA SER A 432 11.22 10.64 -13.02
C SER A 432 11.14 9.11 -13.12
N PRO A 433 11.56 8.52 -14.27
CA PRO A 433 11.47 7.08 -14.46
C PRO A 433 12.16 6.23 -13.39
N LEU A 434 13.31 6.70 -12.89
CA LEU A 434 14.07 6.00 -11.85
C LEU A 434 13.36 6.05 -10.49
N TRP A 435 12.74 7.18 -10.16
CA TRP A 435 12.02 7.32 -8.91
C TRP A 435 10.68 6.59 -8.94
N LEU A 436 10.01 6.55 -10.09
CA LEU A 436 8.82 5.73 -10.28
C LEU A 436 9.16 4.24 -10.11
N PHE A 437 10.26 3.78 -10.72
CA PHE A 437 10.79 2.44 -10.49
C PHE A 437 11.04 2.18 -9.00
N LYS A 438 11.75 3.06 -8.29
CA LYS A 438 12.00 2.91 -6.85
C LYS A 438 10.71 2.69 -6.06
N THR A 439 9.70 3.52 -6.30
CA THR A 439 8.45 3.49 -5.55
C THR A 439 7.59 2.25 -5.82
N THR A 440 7.79 1.55 -6.94
CA THR A 440 7.03 0.35 -7.29
C THR A 440 7.79 -0.94 -6.95
N THR A 441 9.12 -0.88 -6.82
CA THR A 441 9.99 -2.03 -6.57
C THR A 441 10.75 -1.98 -5.24
N SER A 442 10.37 -1.13 -4.29
CA SER A 442 10.96 -1.01 -2.94
C SER A 442 10.88 -2.25 -2.05
N HIS A 443 10.13 -3.29 -2.45
CA HIS A 443 10.18 -4.60 -1.81
C HIS A 443 11.54 -5.31 -1.99
N ASP A 444 12.41 -4.83 -2.87
CA ASP A 444 13.75 -5.35 -3.05
C ASP A 444 14.77 -4.49 -2.29
N PRO A 445 15.51 -5.07 -1.31
CA PRO A 445 16.51 -4.36 -0.53
C PRO A 445 17.58 -3.63 -1.36
N ARG A 446 17.88 -4.11 -2.57
CA ARG A 446 18.86 -3.48 -3.47
C ARG A 446 18.32 -2.17 -4.04
N VAL A 447 17.03 -2.15 -4.39
CA VAL A 447 16.35 -0.95 -4.88
C VAL A 447 16.17 0.05 -3.74
N ASP A 448 15.77 -0.44 -2.56
CA ASP A 448 15.62 0.39 -1.37
C ASP A 448 16.95 1.05 -0.97
N GLY A 449 18.02 0.25 -0.92
CA GLY A 449 19.40 0.69 -0.68
C GLY A 449 20.08 1.41 -1.85
N TRP A 450 19.34 1.81 -2.91
CA TRP A 450 19.94 2.38 -4.13
C TRP A 450 20.53 3.77 -3.90
N GLY A 451 21.76 3.82 -3.38
CA GLY A 451 22.43 5.07 -3.00
C GLY A 451 22.61 6.07 -4.14
N GLU A 452 22.81 5.59 -5.37
CA GLU A 452 23.01 6.44 -6.55
C GLU A 452 21.73 7.22 -6.93
N LEU A 453 20.55 6.70 -6.58
CA LEU A 453 19.26 7.35 -6.84
C LEU A 453 19.17 8.72 -6.15
N ARG A 454 19.85 8.89 -5.00
CA ARG A 454 19.89 10.16 -4.26
C ARG A 454 20.49 11.31 -5.06
N ASN A 455 21.36 11.00 -6.03
CA ASN A 455 21.97 11.99 -6.92
C ASN A 455 21.17 12.20 -8.22
N LYS A 456 20.07 11.46 -8.42
CA LYS A 456 19.21 11.56 -9.60
C LYS A 456 18.03 12.48 -9.31
N ARG A 457 17.59 13.22 -10.34
CA ARG A 457 16.41 14.08 -10.22
C ARG A 457 15.17 13.25 -9.88
N GLN A 458 14.46 13.69 -8.84
CA GLN A 458 13.24 13.01 -8.39
C GLN A 458 12.08 13.15 -9.35
N TYR A 459 11.99 14.28 -10.04
CA TYR A 459 10.90 14.61 -10.94
C TYR A 459 11.38 14.61 -12.39
N ASN A 460 10.46 14.35 -13.31
CA ASN A 460 10.75 14.51 -14.73
C ASN A 460 11.06 15.98 -15.07
N GLU A 461 11.72 16.22 -16.19
CA GLU A 461 11.99 17.58 -16.67
C GLU A 461 10.80 18.17 -17.43
N GLN A 462 10.05 17.32 -18.12
CA GLN A 462 8.94 17.74 -18.97
C GLN A 462 7.68 18.03 -18.15
N ARG A 463 7.00 19.11 -18.52
CA ARG A 463 5.67 19.44 -17.98
C ARG A 463 4.63 18.50 -18.57
N ILE A 464 3.87 17.83 -17.70
CA ILE A 464 2.84 16.84 -18.07
C ILE A 464 1.43 17.43 -18.22
N ALA A 465 1.21 18.64 -17.70
CA ALA A 465 -0.07 19.34 -17.84
C ALA A 465 -0.08 20.20 -19.10
N ASP A 466 -1.20 20.18 -19.82
CA ASP A 466 -1.44 21.03 -20.99
C ASP A 466 -1.52 22.53 -20.61
N GLU A 467 -1.73 23.39 -21.61
CA GLU A 467 -1.85 24.83 -21.43
C GLU A 467 -3.00 25.24 -20.50
N ASN A 468 -4.08 24.44 -20.46
CA ASN A 468 -5.26 24.63 -19.62
C ASN A 468 -5.09 24.05 -18.20
N GLY A 469 -3.96 23.41 -17.91
CA GLY A 469 -3.72 22.73 -16.64
C GLY A 469 -4.38 21.34 -16.55
N THR A 470 -4.80 20.74 -17.65
CA THR A 470 -5.27 19.35 -17.69
C THR A 470 -4.06 18.41 -17.81
N ILE A 471 -4.01 17.42 -16.94
CA ILE A 471 -3.11 16.28 -17.06
C ILE A 471 -3.93 15.15 -17.69
N TRP A 472 -3.49 14.70 -18.85
CA TRP A 472 -4.12 13.63 -19.60
C TRP A 472 -3.45 12.30 -19.28
N LEU A 473 -4.18 11.41 -18.62
CA LEU A 473 -3.75 10.06 -18.32
C LEU A 473 -4.05 9.15 -19.52
N PRO A 474 -3.09 8.38 -20.05
CA PRO A 474 -3.38 7.44 -21.12
C PRO A 474 -4.25 6.29 -20.62
N GLY A 475 -5.23 5.91 -21.43
CA GLY A 475 -6.08 4.76 -21.22
C GLY A 475 -5.36 3.42 -21.14
N PRO A 476 -5.95 2.37 -20.55
CA PRO A 476 -5.32 1.05 -20.44
C PRO A 476 -4.90 0.47 -21.80
N ALA A 477 -5.72 0.65 -22.86
CA ALA A 477 -5.41 0.19 -24.21
C ALA A 477 -4.17 0.89 -24.81
N LEU A 478 -4.02 2.20 -24.56
CA LEU A 478 -2.84 2.95 -24.99
C LEU A 478 -1.60 2.53 -24.22
N ILE A 479 -1.73 2.28 -22.92
CA ILE A 479 -0.63 1.76 -22.11
C ILE A 479 -0.20 0.38 -22.61
N ARG A 480 -1.14 -0.55 -22.84
CA ARG A 480 -0.85 -1.89 -23.41
C ARG A 480 -0.05 -1.77 -24.69
N ARG A 481 -0.53 -0.98 -25.65
CA ARG A 481 0.10 -0.83 -26.96
C ARG A 481 1.43 -0.10 -26.93
N PHE A 482 1.51 1.06 -26.27
CA PHE A 482 2.66 1.97 -26.41
C PHE A 482 3.69 1.85 -25.29
N VAL A 483 3.29 1.42 -24.09
CA VAL A 483 4.19 1.28 -22.93
C VAL A 483 4.69 -0.15 -22.80
N LEU A 484 3.78 -1.12 -22.92
CA LEU A 484 4.04 -2.54 -22.65
C LEU A 484 4.34 -3.35 -23.91
N ASP A 485 4.17 -2.74 -25.09
CA ASP A 485 4.30 -3.37 -26.41
C ASP A 485 3.44 -4.66 -26.52
N ILE A 486 2.27 -4.66 -25.85
CA ILE A 486 1.26 -5.72 -25.92
C ILE A 486 0.23 -5.33 -26.97
N VAL A 487 0.11 -6.16 -28.02
CA VAL A 487 -0.94 -6.04 -29.03
C VAL A 487 -2.06 -6.98 -28.62
N ASP A 488 -3.24 -6.42 -28.35
CA ASP A 488 -4.45 -7.23 -28.18
C ASP A 488 -4.79 -7.81 -29.56
N GLU A 489 -4.61 -9.13 -29.72
CA GLU A 489 -5.21 -9.86 -30.84
C GLU A 489 -6.72 -9.83 -30.59
N ASP A 490 -7.45 -8.94 -31.28
CA ASP A 490 -8.90 -8.88 -31.15
C ASP A 490 -9.52 -10.21 -31.62
N ASP A 491 -10.44 -10.73 -30.80
CA ASP A 491 -11.40 -11.82 -31.03
C ASP A 491 -12.18 -11.61 -32.34
N SER A 492 -11.56 -11.95 -33.47
CA SER A 492 -12.17 -11.83 -34.81
C SER A 492 -13.11 -12.97 -35.15
N ASP A 493 -13.85 -13.52 -34.18
CA ASP A 493 -14.89 -14.53 -34.44
C ASP A 493 -16.24 -13.88 -34.81
N ASP A 494 -16.40 -12.56 -34.60
CA ASP A 494 -17.68 -11.87 -34.86
C ASP A 494 -17.83 -11.29 -36.29
N GLU A 495 -16.76 -11.28 -37.12
CA GLU A 495 -16.88 -10.83 -38.52
C GLU A 495 -17.04 -11.98 -39.54
N GLU A 496 -16.88 -13.25 -39.15
CA GLU A 496 -17.10 -14.38 -40.06
C GLU A 496 -18.58 -14.80 -40.16
N GLN A 497 -19.45 -14.38 -39.23
CA GLN A 497 -20.89 -14.73 -39.25
C GLN A 497 -21.76 -13.84 -40.16
N ASN A 498 -21.25 -12.72 -40.68
CA ASN A 498 -22.00 -11.81 -41.57
C ASN A 498 -21.42 -11.72 -42.99
N ARG A 499 -20.52 -12.63 -43.36
CA ARG A 499 -20.06 -12.78 -44.74
C ARG A 499 -21.18 -13.38 -45.58
N ALA A 500 -21.64 -12.66 -46.61
CA ALA A 500 -22.48 -13.25 -47.64
C ALA A 500 -21.74 -14.46 -48.25
N PRO A 501 -22.36 -15.66 -48.31
CA PRO A 501 -21.71 -16.87 -48.77
C PRO A 501 -21.12 -16.64 -50.16
N ARG A 502 -19.90 -17.13 -50.38
CA ARG A 502 -19.25 -16.99 -51.68
C ARG A 502 -20.01 -17.80 -52.72
N GLN A 503 -19.93 -17.38 -53.99
CA GLN A 503 -20.62 -18.07 -55.08
C GLN A 503 -20.19 -19.55 -55.18
N ASP A 504 -18.94 -19.89 -54.88
CA ASP A 504 -18.44 -21.27 -54.83
C ASP A 504 -19.03 -22.09 -53.68
N GLU A 505 -19.36 -21.47 -52.54
CA GLU A 505 -20.06 -22.11 -51.42
C GLU A 505 -21.53 -22.37 -51.77
N ILE A 506 -22.16 -21.43 -52.47
CA ILE A 506 -23.53 -21.57 -53.01
C ILE A 506 -23.57 -22.66 -54.08
N ASP A 507 -22.59 -22.68 -54.98
CA ASP A 507 -22.48 -23.67 -56.06
C ASP A 507 -22.18 -25.07 -55.49
N PHE A 508 -21.40 -25.16 -54.42
CA PHE A 508 -21.17 -26.42 -53.70
C PHE A 508 -22.47 -26.94 -53.05
N ALA A 509 -23.22 -26.08 -52.35
CA ALA A 509 -24.49 -26.47 -51.73
C ALA A 509 -25.55 -26.91 -52.77
N ASN A 510 -25.58 -26.26 -53.93
CA ASN A 510 -26.48 -26.61 -55.03
C ASN A 510 -26.01 -27.83 -55.85
N GLY A 511 -24.74 -28.22 -55.73
CA GLY A 511 -24.16 -29.39 -56.39
C GLY A 511 -24.39 -30.71 -55.65
N VAL A 512 -24.83 -30.67 -54.39
CA VAL A 512 -25.11 -31.88 -53.59
C VAL A 512 -26.54 -32.38 -53.90
N ASN A 513 -26.68 -33.15 -54.97
CA ASN A 513 -27.86 -33.99 -55.18
C ASN A 513 -27.89 -35.10 -54.11
N PHE A 514 -28.68 -34.92 -53.05
CA PHE A 514 -28.99 -35.99 -52.11
C PHE A 514 -29.71 -37.11 -52.87
N GLY A 515 -28.99 -38.22 -53.10
CA GLY A 515 -29.53 -39.43 -53.70
C GLY A 515 -30.75 -39.92 -52.95
N THR A 516 -31.80 -40.21 -53.70
CA THR A 516 -33.06 -40.82 -53.27
C THR A 516 -32.85 -42.02 -52.34
N VAL A 517 -33.47 -41.96 -51.17
CA VAL A 517 -33.54 -43.06 -50.19
C VAL A 517 -34.28 -44.27 -50.81
N PRO A 518 -33.73 -45.50 -50.74
CA PRO A 518 -34.45 -46.67 -51.23
C PRO A 518 -35.63 -47.01 -50.31
N ASN A 519 -36.80 -47.18 -50.93
CA ASN A 519 -38.03 -47.69 -50.31
C ASN A 519 -37.79 -48.99 -49.53
N ALA A 520 -38.09 -48.97 -48.23
CA ALA A 520 -38.33 -50.18 -47.45
C ALA A 520 -39.67 -50.81 -47.91
N LYS A 521 -39.61 -52.04 -48.42
CA LYS A 521 -40.80 -52.89 -48.66
C LYS A 521 -40.97 -53.86 -47.48
N HIS A 522 -42.20 -53.87 -46.99
CA HIS A 522 -42.97 -54.87 -46.22
C HIS A 522 -42.26 -55.93 -45.38
#